data_AF-A0A8S2ZPB0-F1
#
_entry.id   AF-A0A8S2ZPB0-F1
#
_cell.length_a   1.000
_cell.length_b   1.000
_cell.length_c   1.000
_cell.angle_alpha   90.00
_cell.angle_beta   90.00
_cell.angle_gamma   90.00
#
_symmetry.space_group_name_H-M   'P 1'
#
loop_
_entity.id
_entity.type
_entity.pdbx_description
1 polymer ?
#
loop_
_entity_poly.entity_id
_entity_poly.type
_entity_poly.pdbx_seq_one_letter_code
_entity_poly.pdbx_strand_id
1 'polypeptide(L)' 'MFTYRTIGGILDVFVFSGPTPELVIRQYQSIIGNPYLPPYWAFGFQLCRYGYDKLDNMKAAMFRTLNASIPIDV' A
#
# COMPACT_ATOMS: atom_id res chain seq x y z
N MET A 1 -4.54 -29.73 6.50
CA MET A 1 -3.38 -30.02 5.64
C MET A 1 -3.33 -28.96 4.55
N PHE A 2 -2.18 -28.32 4.34
CA PHE A 2 -2.00 -27.33 3.27
C PHE A 2 -1.39 -28.02 2.03
N THR A 3 -1.85 -27.66 0.83
CA THR A 3 -1.38 -28.26 -0.43
C THR A 3 -1.31 -27.19 -1.50
N TYR A 4 -0.13 -26.99 -2.09
CA TYR A 4 0.08 -26.07 -3.20
C TYR A 4 -0.12 -26.81 -4.53
N ARG A 5 -0.91 -26.23 -5.45
CA ARG A 5 -1.13 -26.73 -6.82
C ARG A 5 -0.85 -25.61 -7.81
N THR A 6 0.27 -25.68 -8.51
CA THR A 6 0.65 -24.74 -9.55
C THR A 6 0.33 -25.32 -10.94
N ILE A 7 0.12 -24.44 -11.93
CA ILE A 7 -0.21 -24.84 -13.32
C ILE A 7 1.02 -24.95 -14.23
N GLY A 8 2.24 -24.72 -13.70
CA GLY A 8 3.50 -24.74 -14.45
C GLY A 8 4.63 -24.03 -13.69
N GLY A 9 5.83 -24.02 -14.27
CA GLY A 9 7.05 -23.47 -13.64
C GLY A 9 7.77 -24.46 -12.71
N ILE A 10 8.71 -23.95 -11.91
CA ILE A 10 9.39 -24.72 -10.86
C ILE A 10 8.84 -24.35 -9.49
N LEU A 11 8.95 -25.28 -8.54
CA LEU A 11 8.67 -25.01 -7.14
C LEU A 11 9.97 -24.60 -6.43
N ASP A 12 10.15 -23.29 -6.24
CA ASP A 12 11.26 -22.71 -5.48
C ASP A 12 10.74 -22.19 -4.12
N VAL A 13 11.26 -22.71 -3.01
CA VAL A 13 10.70 -22.52 -1.66
C VAL A 13 11.75 -21.98 -0.71
N PHE A 14 11.46 -20.81 -0.14
CA PHE A 14 12.27 -20.17 0.90
C PHE A 14 11.56 -20.27 2.26
N VAL A 15 12.29 -20.75 3.27
CA VAL A 15 11.79 -20.86 4.65
C VAL A 15 12.60 -19.95 5.55
N PHE A 16 11.89 -19.10 6.30
CA PHE A 16 12.47 -18.12 7.21
C PHE A 16 12.15 -18.52 8.65
N SER A 17 13.16 -18.55 9.51
CA SER A 17 13.06 -19.00 10.91
C SER A 17 13.72 -17.97 11.84
N GLY A 18 13.16 -16.76 11.86
CA GLY A 18 13.50 -15.74 12.84
C GLY A 18 12.85 -16.06 14.21
N PRO A 19 13.53 -15.76 15.33
CA PRO A 19 12.97 -16.01 16.67
C PRO A 19 11.79 -15.07 17.00
N THR A 20 11.61 -14.00 16.24
CA THR A 20 10.45 -13.09 16.34
C THR A 20 9.83 -12.82 14.96
N PRO A 21 8.54 -12.45 14.90
CA PRO A 21 7.87 -12.13 13.64
C PRO A 21 8.55 -11.03 12.82
N GLU A 22 9.11 -10.01 13.47
CA GLU A 22 9.81 -8.90 12.81
C GLU A 22 11.09 -9.38 12.11
N LEU A 23 11.82 -10.31 12.73
CA LEU A 23 13.03 -10.88 12.14
C LEU A 23 12.71 -11.78 10.95
N VAL A 24 11.60 -12.52 10.99
CA VAL A 24 11.10 -13.29 9.83
C VAL A 24 10.83 -12.35 8.65
N ILE A 25 10.14 -11.22 8.88
CA ILE A 25 9.85 -10.23 7.84
C ILE A 25 11.14 -9.62 7.28
N ARG A 26 12.12 -9.30 8.14
CA ARG A 26 13.43 -8.77 7.69
C ARG A 26 14.19 -9.78 6.84
N GLN A 27 14.19 -11.06 7.21
CA GLN A 27 14.81 -12.12 6.41
C GLN A 27 14.14 -12.24 5.04
N TYR A 28 12.80 -12.22 5.00
CA TYR A 28 12.05 -12.19 3.74
C TYR A 28 12.42 -10.99 2.85
N GLN A 29 12.44 -9.78 3.42
CA GLN A 29 12.78 -8.54 2.71
C GLN A 29 14.23 -8.54 2.19
N SER A 30 15.17 -9.21 2.87
CA SER A 30 16.54 -9.33 2.36
C SER A 30 16.66 -10.11 1.05
N ILE A 31 15.70 -11.01 0.77
CA ILE A 31 15.68 -11.81 -0.46
C ILE A 31 14.89 -11.11 -1.56
N ILE A 32 13.69 -10.59 -1.26
CA ILE A 32 12.81 -9.99 -2.27
C ILE A 32 13.07 -8.50 -2.53
N GLY A 33 13.84 -7.85 -1.65
CA GLY A 33 14.07 -6.41 -1.65
C GLY A 33 13.28 -5.67 -0.56
N ASN A 34 13.82 -4.53 -0.14
CA ASN A 34 13.18 -3.67 0.85
C ASN A 34 12.05 -2.85 0.21
N PRO A 35 11.00 -2.51 0.98
CA PRO A 35 9.95 -1.61 0.52
C PRO A 35 10.51 -0.25 0.08
N TYR A 36 9.83 0.39 -0.87
CA TYR A 36 10.17 1.76 -1.26
C TYR A 36 9.91 2.73 -0.10
N LEU A 37 10.70 3.80 -0.04
CA LEU A 37 10.47 4.90 0.90
C LEU A 37 9.54 5.93 0.24
N PRO A 38 8.27 6.06 0.68
CA PRO A 38 7.37 7.07 0.13
C PRO A 38 7.80 8.50 0.52
N PRO A 39 7.48 9.49 -0.32
CA PRO A 39 7.68 10.89 0.03
C PRO A 39 6.76 11.29 1.18
N TYR A 40 7.15 12.33 1.94
CA TYR A 40 6.46 12.69 3.18
C TYR A 40 4.96 13.00 3.00
N TRP A 41 4.58 13.69 1.92
CA TRP A 41 3.19 14.05 1.62
C TRP A 41 2.29 12.82 1.35
N ALA A 42 2.85 11.65 1.01
CA ALA A 42 2.07 10.46 0.73
C ALA A 42 1.46 9.84 2.00
N PHE A 43 1.98 10.19 3.19
CA PHE A 43 1.40 9.81 4.48
C PHE A 43 0.20 10.66 4.89
N GLY A 44 -0.07 11.72 4.14
CA GLY A 44 -1.21 12.61 4.34
C GLY A 44 -2.53 12.02 3.87
N PHE A 45 -3.62 12.71 4.18
CA PHE A 45 -4.96 12.30 3.76
C PHE A 45 -5.14 12.49 2.26
N GLN A 46 -5.71 11.49 1.58
CA GLN A 46 -5.89 11.47 0.13
C GLN A 46 -7.38 11.42 -0.23
N LEU A 47 -7.85 12.30 -1.13
CA LEU A 47 -9.26 12.34 -1.56
C LEU A 47 -9.41 11.89 -3.02
N CYS A 48 -10.11 10.79 -3.24
CA CYS A 48 -10.42 10.28 -4.58
C CYS A 48 -11.84 9.72 -4.66
N ARG A 49 -12.45 9.81 -5.85
CA ARG A 49 -13.72 9.15 -6.16
C ARG A 49 -13.80 8.87 -7.66
N TYR A 50 -14.17 7.64 -8.01
CA TYR A 50 -14.57 7.32 -9.37
C TYR A 50 -15.90 8.00 -9.72
N GLY A 51 -15.99 8.67 -10.87
CA GLY A 51 -17.17 9.44 -11.30
C GLY A 51 -17.13 10.93 -10.95
N TYR A 52 -15.94 11.53 -10.80
CA TYR A 52 -15.80 12.98 -10.95
C TYR A 52 -15.89 13.34 -12.43
N ASP A 53 -17.10 13.56 -12.92
CA ASP A 53 -17.36 13.78 -14.35
C ASP A 53 -16.82 15.12 -14.87
N LYS A 54 -16.56 16.08 -13.96
CA LYS A 54 -16.05 17.42 -14.26
C LYS A 54 -15.10 17.88 -13.16
N LEU A 55 -14.15 18.75 -13.53
CA LEU A 55 -13.22 19.38 -12.60
C LEU A 55 -13.93 20.13 -11.46
N ASP A 56 -15.07 20.77 -11.75
CA ASP A 56 -15.82 21.53 -10.74
C ASP A 56 -16.40 20.63 -9.65
N ASN A 57 -16.81 19.40 -9.98
CA ASN A 57 -17.31 18.44 -9.01
C ASN A 57 -16.20 17.98 -8.06
N MET A 58 -14.99 17.75 -8.61
CA MET A 58 -13.80 17.44 -7.80
C MET A 58 -13.43 18.60 -6.90
N LYS A 59 -13.39 19.83 -7.43
CA LYS A 59 -13.11 21.05 -6.66
C LYS A 59 -14.14 21.26 -5.55
N ALA A 60 -15.43 21.08 -5.83
CA ALA A 60 -16.48 21.20 -4.84
C ALA A 60 -16.31 20.19 -3.69
N ALA A 61 -15.86 18.97 -3.98
CA ALA A 61 -15.53 17.99 -2.96
C ALA A 61 -14.31 18.43 -2.13
N MET A 62 -13.24 18.90 -2.77
CA MET A 62 -12.05 19.42 -2.09
C MET A 62 -12.39 20.61 -1.18
N PHE A 63 -13.13 21.60 -1.69
CA PHE A 63 -13.52 22.78 -0.90
C PHE A 63 -14.42 22.43 0.28
N ARG A 64 -15.33 21.46 0.13
CA ARG A 64 -16.14 20.99 1.27
C ARG A 64 -15.26 20.40 2.38
N THR A 65 -14.25 19.62 2.03
CA THR A 65 -13.28 19.03 2.98
C THR A 65 -12.45 20.11 3.68
N LEU A 66 -11.94 21.08 2.93
CA LEU A 66 -11.19 22.22 3.48
C LEU A 66 -12.06 23.09 4.39
N ASN A 67 -13.32 23.35 4.01
CA ASN A 67 -14.27 24.12 4.83
C ASN A 67 -14.66 23.39 6.12
N ALA A 68 -14.50 22.07 6.16
CA ALA A 68 -14.69 21.26 7.36
C ALA A 68 -13.42 21.18 8.23
N SER A 69 -12.36 21.93 7.88
CA SER A 69 -11.06 21.91 8.57
C SER A 69 -10.40 20.53 8.61
N ILE A 70 -10.66 19.68 7.61
CA ILE A 70 -10.01 18.37 7.45
C ILE A 70 -8.73 18.55 6.63
N PRO A 71 -7.54 18.18 7.14
CA PRO A 71 -6.29 18.24 6.39
C PRO A 71 -6.34 17.35 5.13
N ILE A 72 -5.72 17.81 4.04
CA ILE A 72 -5.60 17.08 2.77
C ILE A 72 -4.23 17.36 2.16
N ASP A 73 -3.57 16.29 1.71
CA ASP A 73 -2.24 16.35 1.10
C ASP A 73 -2.24 15.87 -0.36
N VAL A 74 -3.24 15.06 -0.76
CA VAL A 74 -3.44 14.50 -2.12
C VAL A 74 -4.91 14.50 -2.51
#